data_AF-Q08PI4-F1
#
_entry.id   AF-Q08PI4-F1
#
_cell.length_a   1.000
_cell.length_b   1.000
_cell.length_c   1.000
_cell.angle_alpha   90.00
_cell.angle_beta   90.00
_cell.angle_gamma   90.00
#
_symmetry.space_group_name_H-M   'P 1'
#
loop_
_entity.id
_entity.type
_entity.pdbx_description
1 polymer ?
#
loop_
_entity_poly.entity_id
_entity_poly.type
_entity_poly.pdbx_seq_one_letter_code
_entity_poly.pdbx_strand_id
1 'polypeptide(L)'
;MNKAQLLADLTRYITEEILEGNAEDLEPSTPLLELGILNSLETARMMRFIEKQYGITVPADAMRVENLQTLSAITDLVHSLQPQGPG
;
A
#
# COMPACT_ATOMS: atom_id res chain seq x y z
N MET A 1 -10.02 -5.63 -9.14
CA MET A 1 -8.68 -5.58 -9.79
C MET A 1 -7.86 -6.75 -9.24
N ASN A 2 -6.83 -7.24 -9.95
CA ASN A 2 -6.02 -8.34 -9.41
C ASN A 2 -4.86 -7.82 -8.52
N LYS A 3 -4.30 -8.71 -7.70
CA LYS A 3 -3.20 -8.36 -6.77
C LYS A 3 -1.94 -7.89 -7.49
N ALA A 4 -1.64 -8.42 -8.67
CA ALA A 4 -0.43 -8.04 -9.43
C ALA A 4 -0.49 -6.57 -9.86
N GLN A 5 -1.64 -6.10 -10.32
CA GLN A 5 -1.84 -4.70 -10.70
C GLN A 5 -1.76 -3.77 -9.47
N LEU A 6 -2.39 -4.17 -8.36
CA LEU A 6 -2.28 -3.44 -7.09
C LEU A 6 -0.82 -3.27 -6.68
N LEU A 7 -0.07 -4.38 -6.65
CA LEU A 7 1.32 -4.35 -6.23
C LEU A 7 2.14 -3.42 -7.13
N ALA A 8 1.97 -3.47 -8.44
CA ALA A 8 2.67 -2.58 -9.38
C ALA A 8 2.32 -1.10 -9.15
N ASP A 9 1.04 -0.79 -8.94
CA ASP A 9 0.59 0.58 -8.67
C ASP A 9 1.15 1.13 -7.36
N LEU A 10 1.10 0.33 -6.30
CA LEU A 10 1.63 0.70 -4.99
C LEU A 10 3.15 0.81 -4.99
N THR A 11 3.85 -0.09 -5.69
CA THR A 11 5.31 -0.01 -5.87
C THR A 11 5.67 1.30 -6.54
N ARG A 12 5.01 1.63 -7.67
CA ARG A 12 5.22 2.91 -8.36
C ARG A 12 4.95 4.11 -7.47
N TYR A 13 3.86 4.08 -6.69
CA TYR A 13 3.56 5.16 -5.75
C TYR A 13 4.69 5.35 -4.73
N ILE A 14 5.16 4.29 -4.08
CA ILE A 14 6.27 4.41 -3.11
C ILE A 14 7.55 4.91 -3.81
N THR A 15 7.86 4.39 -5.00
CA THR A 15 9.03 4.83 -5.76
C THR A 15 8.97 6.32 -6.06
N GLU A 16 7.87 6.82 -6.60
CA GLU A 16 7.75 8.20 -7.09
C GLU A 16 7.50 9.21 -5.95
N GLU A 17 6.63 8.87 -5.00
CA GLU A 17 6.10 9.82 -4.01
C GLU A 17 6.82 9.78 -2.66
N ILE A 18 7.64 8.75 -2.41
CA ILE A 18 8.35 8.55 -1.14
C ILE A 18 9.86 8.45 -1.37
N LEU A 19 10.29 7.63 -2.33
CA LEU A 19 11.71 7.39 -2.60
C LEU A 19 12.30 8.31 -3.67
N GLU A 20 11.51 9.25 -4.21
CA GLU A 20 11.93 10.23 -5.22
C GLU A 20 12.60 9.58 -6.45
N GLY A 21 12.13 8.40 -6.84
CA GLY A 21 12.65 7.60 -7.96
C GLY A 21 13.71 6.55 -7.59
N ASN A 22 14.20 6.53 -6.34
CA ASN A 22 15.27 5.61 -5.91
C ASN A 22 14.70 4.30 -5.32
N ALA A 23 14.30 3.38 -6.17
CA ALA A 23 13.69 2.10 -5.77
C ALA A 23 14.53 0.85 -6.09
N GLU A 24 15.87 0.99 -6.19
CA GLU A 24 16.76 -0.12 -6.60
C GLU A 24 16.61 -1.38 -5.74
N ASP A 25 16.26 -1.24 -4.46
CA ASP A 25 16.09 -2.34 -3.50
C ASP A 25 14.63 -2.51 -2.98
N LEU A 26 13.65 -1.91 -3.67
CA LEU A 26 12.25 -2.02 -3.26
C LEU A 26 11.62 -3.32 -3.78
N GLU A 27 11.55 -4.32 -2.91
CA GLU A 27 10.86 -5.59 -3.15
C GLU A 27 9.48 -5.62 -2.48
N PRO A 28 8.57 -6.51 -2.94
CA PRO A 28 7.25 -6.68 -2.33
C PRO A 28 7.31 -7.03 -0.84
N SER A 29 8.36 -7.73 -0.41
CA SER A 29 8.62 -8.15 0.97
C SER A 29 9.49 -7.17 1.78
N THR A 30 9.92 -6.05 1.18
CA THR A 30 10.77 -5.06 1.87
C THR A 30 10.06 -4.54 3.13
N PRO A 31 10.72 -4.54 4.30
CA PRO A 31 10.11 -4.09 5.55
C PRO A 31 10.04 -2.56 5.60
N LEU A 32 8.95 -2.00 5.08
CA LEU A 32 8.78 -0.56 4.85
C LEU A 32 8.85 0.27 6.13
N LEU A 33 8.32 -0.25 7.24
CA LEU A 33 8.32 0.42 8.54
C LEU A 33 9.70 0.38 9.21
N GLU A 34 10.39 -0.77 9.13
CA GLU A 34 11.71 -0.95 9.76
C GLU A 34 12.78 -0.10 9.06
N LEU A 35 12.69 0.03 7.74
CA LEU A 35 13.57 0.88 6.94
C LEU A 35 13.19 2.37 6.99
N GLY A 36 12.08 2.72 7.64
CA GLY A 36 11.59 4.10 7.73
C GLY A 36 11.04 4.67 6.42
N ILE A 37 10.84 3.84 5.40
CA ILE A 37 10.21 4.21 4.12
C ILE A 37 8.76 4.61 4.38
N LEU A 38 8.04 3.83 5.18
CA LEU A 38 6.73 4.21 5.69
C LEU A 38 6.83 4.70 7.14
N ASN A 39 6.23 5.85 7.36
CA ASN A 39 5.98 6.43 8.68
C ASN A 39 4.51 6.88 8.75
N SER A 40 4.09 7.52 9.85
CA SER A 40 2.70 7.95 10.02
C SER A 40 2.20 8.91 8.93
N LEU A 41 3.06 9.83 8.46
CA LEU A 41 2.71 10.78 7.41
C LEU A 41 2.57 10.08 6.05
N GLU A 42 3.57 9.28 5.68
CA GLU A 42 3.55 8.56 4.40
C GLU A 42 2.44 7.52 4.35
N THR A 43 2.17 6.84 5.46
CA THR A 43 1.01 5.94 5.58
C THR A 43 -0.29 6.69 5.32
N ALA A 44 -0.50 7.85 5.96
CA ALA A 44 -1.71 8.65 5.75
C ALA A 44 -1.82 9.21 4.31
N ARG A 45 -0.70 9.49 3.64
CA ARG A 45 -0.69 9.90 2.22
C ARG A 45 -1.04 8.72 1.31
N MET A 46 -0.43 7.56 1.54
CA MET A 46 -0.67 6.33 0.78
C MET A 46 -2.11 5.85 0.90
N MET A 47 -2.68 5.83 2.12
CA MET A 47 -4.07 5.44 2.32
C MET A 47 -5.02 6.38 1.58
N ARG A 48 -4.81 7.69 1.65
CA ARG A 48 -5.62 8.66 0.89
C ARG A 48 -5.50 8.47 -0.63
N PHE A 49 -4.30 8.14 -1.12
CA PHE A 49 -4.10 7.79 -2.52
C PHE A 49 -4.91 6.55 -2.91
N ILE A 50 -4.82 5.46 -2.13
CA ILE A 50 -5.55 4.21 -2.32
C ILE A 50 -7.07 4.46 -2.35
N GLU A 51 -7.60 5.17 -1.34
CA GLU A 51 -9.03 5.47 -1.22
C GLU A 51 -9.53 6.26 -2.43
N LYS A 52 -8.78 7.28 -2.84
CA LYS A 52 -9.12 8.11 -4.01
C LYS A 52 -9.03 7.33 -5.32
N GLN A 53 -7.98 6.52 -5.48
CA GLN A 53 -7.70 5.79 -6.72
C GLN A 53 -8.70 4.67 -6.96
N TYR A 54 -9.10 3.97 -5.89
CA TYR A 54 -9.92 2.77 -6.00
C TYR A 54 -11.36 2.92 -5.49
N GLY A 55 -11.71 4.09 -4.92
CA GLY A 55 -13.04 4.36 -4.40
C GLY A 55 -13.41 3.47 -3.20
N ILE A 56 -12.41 3.06 -2.41
CA ILE A 56 -12.59 2.25 -1.20
C ILE A 56 -12.39 3.12 0.05
N THR A 57 -12.77 2.58 1.21
CA THR A 57 -12.47 3.17 2.53
C THR A 57 -11.55 2.23 3.29
N VAL A 58 -10.45 2.75 3.83
CA VAL A 58 -9.54 1.96 4.67
C VAL A 58 -9.87 2.25 6.14
N PRO A 59 -10.49 1.31 6.86
CA PRO A 59 -10.89 1.56 8.23
C PRO A 59 -9.66 1.54 9.15
N ALA A 60 -9.71 2.36 10.21
CA ALA A 60 -8.54 2.58 11.07
C ALA A 60 -8.08 1.32 11.82
N ASP A 61 -8.99 0.39 12.09
CA ASP A 61 -8.69 -0.91 12.68
C ASP A 61 -7.96 -1.88 11.73
N ALA A 62 -7.96 -1.61 10.42
CA ALA A 62 -7.20 -2.35 9.44
C ALA A 62 -5.79 -1.77 9.19
N MET A 63 -5.52 -0.54 9.63
CA MET A 63 -4.20 0.10 9.59
C MET A 63 -3.28 -0.40 10.72
N ARG A 64 -3.12 -1.72 10.81
CA ARG A 64 -2.25 -2.38 11.79
C ARG A 64 -0.85 -2.57 11.22
N VAL A 65 0.13 -2.68 12.09
CA VAL A 65 1.55 -2.86 11.71
C VAL A 65 1.72 -4.03 10.73
N GLU A 66 1.02 -5.14 10.97
CA GLU A 66 1.10 -6.35 10.14
C GLU A 66 0.62 -6.10 8.71
N ASN A 67 -0.39 -5.25 8.53
CA ASN A 67 -0.94 -4.90 7.22
C ASN A 67 -0.14 -3.81 6.50
N LEU A 68 0.76 -3.12 7.20
CA LEU A 68 1.56 -2.00 6.68
C LEU A 68 3.05 -2.35 6.59
N GLN A 69 3.46 -3.54 7.03
CA GLN A 69 4.85 -3.94 7.12
C GLN A 69 5.55 -4.01 5.77
N THR A 70 4.83 -4.45 4.72
CA THR A 70 5.40 -4.69 3.38
C THR A 70 4.41 -4.28 2.28
N LEU A 71 4.91 -4.08 1.06
CA LEU A 71 4.08 -3.81 -0.12
C LEU A 71 3.08 -4.94 -0.39
N SER A 72 3.49 -6.20 -0.19
CA SER A 72 2.61 -7.37 -0.30
C SER A 72 1.47 -7.33 0.74
N ALA A 73 1.78 -7.00 1.99
CA ALA A 73 0.75 -6.91 3.04
C ALA A 73 -0.27 -5.80 2.75
N ILE A 74 0.19 -4.64 2.29
CA ILE A 74 -0.70 -3.54 1.91
C ILE A 74 -1.54 -3.93 0.69
N THR A 75 -0.94 -4.61 -0.29
CA THR A 75 -1.65 -5.15 -1.46
C THR A 75 -2.78 -6.08 -1.04
N ASP A 76 -2.52 -6.97 -0.08
CA ASP A 76 -3.52 -7.90 0.45
C ASP A 76 -4.64 -7.18 1.19
N LEU A 77 -4.30 -6.18 2.00
CA LEU A 77 -5.28 -5.31 2.67
C LEU A 77 -6.20 -4.65 1.65
N VAL A 78 -5.65 -3.93 0.67
CA VAL A 78 -6.43 -3.21 -0.35
C VAL A 78 -7.29 -4.18 -1.16
N HIS A 79 -6.75 -5.34 -1.52
CA HIS A 79 -7.50 -6.36 -2.25
C HIS A 79 -8.69 -6.89 -1.43
N SER A 80 -8.54 -7.05 -0.11
CA SER A 80 -9.62 -7.52 0.77
C SER A 80 -10.73 -6.50 1.00
N LEU A 81 -10.39 -5.20 0.94
CA LEU A 81 -11.32 -4.09 1.11
C LEU A 81 -12.12 -3.75 -0.16
N GLN A 82 -11.72 -4.29 -1.31
CA GLN A 82 -12.51 -4.10 -2.52
C GLN A 82 -13.91 -4.70 -2.29
N PRO A 83 -14.99 -4.01 -2.71
CA PRO A 83 -16.30 -4.63 -2.78
C PRO A 83 -16.18 -5.80 -3.75
N GLN A 84 -16.05 -7.01 -3.19
CA GLN A 84 -16.24 -8.23 -3.95
C GLN A 84 -17.68 -8.12 -4.44
N GLY A 85 -17.85 -7.78 -5.72
CA GLY A 85 -19.18 -7.68 -6.32
C GLY A 85 -19.99 -8.93 -5.96
N PRO A 86 -21.32 -8.84 -5.81
CA PRO A 86 -22.13 -9.99 -5.45
C PRO A 86 -21.79 -11.14 -6.40
N GLY A 87 -21.30 -12.24 -5.84
CA GLY A 87 -21.18 -13.51 -6.54
C GLY A 87 -22.55 -14.02 -6.97
#